data_AF-Q8GFP5-F1
#
_entry.id   AF-Q8GFP5-F1
#
_cell.length_a   1.000
_cell.length_b   1.000
_cell.length_c   1.000
_cell.angle_alpha   90.00
_cell.angle_beta   90.00
_cell.angle_gamma   90.00
#
_symmetry.space_group_name_H-M   'P 1'
#
loop_
_entity.id
_entity.type
_entity.pdbx_description
1 polymer ?
#
loop_
_entity_poly.entity_id
_entity_poly.type
_entity_poly.pdbx_seq_one_letter_code
_entity_poly.pdbx_strand_id
1 'polypeptide(L)' 'MTIQDIQSLAEAHGLLLTDKMNFNEMGIDFKVVFALDTKGQQWLLRIPRRDGMREQIKKEKRILELVKKHLSVEVPDW' A
#
# COMPACT_ATOMS: atom_id res chain seq x y z
N MET A 1 10.18 -11.43 -0.86
CA MET A 1 9.03 -11.29 -1.76
C MET A 1 9.60 -10.93 -3.11
N THR A 2 9.36 -11.77 -4.09
CA THR A 2 9.61 -11.51 -5.50
C THR A 2 8.54 -10.57 -6.05
N ILE A 3 8.71 -10.09 -7.29
CA ILE A 3 7.66 -9.35 -8.02
C ILE A 3 6.38 -10.19 -8.12
N GLN A 4 6.52 -11.49 -8.41
CA GLN A 4 5.39 -12.41 -8.54
C GLN A 4 4.61 -12.52 -7.22
N ASP A 5 5.29 -12.60 -6.08
CA ASP A 5 4.64 -12.66 -4.76
C ASP A 5 3.77 -11.42 -4.51
N ILE A 6 4.24 -10.25 -4.94
CA ILE A 6 3.52 -8.98 -4.78
C ILE A 6 2.33 -8.91 -5.72
N GLN A 7 2.48 -9.36 -6.98
CA GLN A 7 1.38 -9.42 -7.94
C GLN A 7 0.27 -10.34 -7.43
N SER A 8 0.61 -11.55 -6.97
CA SER A 8 -0.37 -12.49 -6.40
C SER A 8 -1.08 -11.92 -5.17
N LEU A 9 -0.35 -11.25 -4.29
CA LEU A 9 -0.96 -10.60 -3.12
C LEU A 9 -1.90 -9.45 -3.52
N ALA A 10 -1.46 -8.59 -4.45
CA ALA A 10 -2.28 -7.48 -4.93
C ALA A 10 -3.53 -7.97 -5.66
N GLU A 11 -3.40 -9.02 -6.48
CA GLU A 11 -4.51 -9.65 -7.20
C GLU A 11 -5.55 -10.24 -6.23
N ALA A 12 -5.11 -10.88 -5.14
CA ALA A 12 -6.01 -11.34 -4.07
C ALA A 12 -6.83 -10.21 -3.42
N HIS A 13 -6.37 -8.96 -3.56
CA HIS A 13 -7.06 -7.75 -3.12
C HIS A 13 -7.70 -6.96 -4.28
N GLY A 14 -7.80 -7.54 -5.48
CA GLY A 14 -8.47 -6.93 -6.64
C GLY A 14 -7.63 -5.92 -7.42
N LEU A 15 -6.31 -5.86 -7.19
CA LEU A 15 -5.38 -4.94 -7.85
C LEU A 15 -4.42 -5.70 -8.78
N LEU A 16 -4.57 -5.50 -10.10
CA LEU A 16 -3.71 -6.12 -11.11
C LEU A 16 -2.51 -5.22 -11.43
N LEU A 17 -1.31 -5.66 -11.03
CA LEU A 17 -0.06 -4.91 -11.17
C LEU A 17 0.78 -5.40 -12.35
N THR A 18 1.46 -4.47 -13.00
CA THR A 18 2.54 -4.78 -13.96
C THR A 18 3.82 -5.24 -13.22
N ASP A 19 4.82 -5.65 -13.99
CA ASP A 19 6.16 -5.99 -13.51
C ASP A 19 7.02 -4.75 -13.16
N LYS A 20 6.57 -3.55 -13.53
CA LYS A 20 7.25 -2.28 -13.23
C LYS A 20 7.07 -1.91 -11.76
N MET A 21 8.02 -2.34 -10.93
CA MET A 21 8.04 -2.08 -9.49
C MET A 21 9.35 -1.43 -9.03
N ASN A 22 9.25 -0.48 -8.11
CA ASN A 22 10.39 0.10 -7.39
C ASN A 22 10.23 -0.15 -5.89
N PHE A 23 11.26 -0.72 -5.28
CA PHE A 23 11.24 -1.17 -3.90
C PHE A 23 11.94 -0.16 -3.00
N ASN A 24 11.27 0.22 -1.91
CA ASN A 24 11.89 0.94 -0.80
C ASN A 24 11.79 0.11 0.47
N GLU A 25 12.94 -0.38 0.91
CA GLU A 25 13.06 -1.26 2.07
C GLU A 25 13.60 -0.58 3.33
N MET A 26 13.76 0.76 3.34
CA MET A 26 14.31 1.48 4.49
C MET A 26 13.36 1.53 5.71
N GLY A 27 12.08 1.25 5.52
CA GLY A 27 11.08 1.27 6.58
C GLY A 27 11.21 0.09 7.57
N ILE A 28 11.14 0.39 8.87
CA ILE A 28 11.22 -0.60 9.96
C ILE A 28 9.98 -1.48 10.02
N ASP A 29 8.80 -0.88 9.81
CA ASP A 29 7.51 -1.57 9.98
C ASP A 29 6.93 -2.10 8.66
N PHE A 30 7.21 -1.42 7.55
CA PHE A 30 6.62 -1.74 6.25
C PHE A 30 7.69 -1.86 5.17
N LYS A 31 7.46 -2.79 4.24
CA LYS A 31 8.07 -2.75 2.91
C LYS A 31 7.20 -1.86 2.03
N VAL A 32 7.83 -0.91 1.34
CA VAL A 32 7.15 0.01 0.43
C VAL A 32 7.47 -0.38 -1.00
N VAL A 33 6.45 -0.49 -1.84
CA VAL A 33 6.61 -0.79 -3.26
C VAL A 33 5.81 0.22 -4.07
N PHE A 34 6.48 0.92 -4.97
CA PHE A 34 5.83 1.72 -6.00
C PHE A 34 5.58 0.83 -7.21
N ALA A 35 4.35 0.72 -7.66
CA ALA A 35 3.96 -0.15 -8.77
C ALA A 35 3.00 0.56 -9.71
N LEU A 36 2.96 0.09 -10.96
CA LEU A 36 1.97 0.53 -11.95
C LEU A 36 0.93 -0.58 -12.12
N ASP A 37 -0.36 -0.23 -12.12
CA ASP A 37 -1.41 -1.18 -12.49
C ASP A 37 -1.52 -1.33 -14.02
N THR A 38 -2.32 -2.31 -14.46
CA THR A 38 -2.53 -2.58 -15.89
C THR A 38 -3.26 -1.46 -16.64
N LYS A 39 -3.82 -0.47 -15.93
CA LYS A 39 -4.46 0.72 -16.49
C LYS A 39 -3.53 1.93 -16.54
N GLY A 40 -2.29 1.80 -16.06
CA GLY A 40 -1.31 2.88 -16.01
C GLY A 40 -1.42 3.78 -14.78
N GLN A 41 -2.22 3.43 -13.77
CA GLN A 41 -2.28 4.15 -12.51
C GLN A 41 -1.12 3.73 -11.60
N GLN A 42 -0.48 4.73 -10.98
CA GLN A 42 0.56 4.48 -9.97
C GLN A 42 -0.04 4.18 -8.61
N TRP A 43 0.50 3.16 -7.96
CA TRP A 43 0.13 2.69 -6.63
C TRP A 43 1.33 2.64 -5.71
N LEU A 44 1.09 2.93 -4.43
CA LEU A 44 2.04 2.71 -3.35
C LEU A 44 1.51 1.59 -2.45
N LEU A 45 2.23 0.48 -2.40
CA LEU A 45 1.89 -0.65 -1.53
C LEU A 45 2.67 -0.54 -0.22
N ARG A 46 1.98 -0.68 0.92
CA ARG A 46 2.58 -0.80 2.26
C ARG A 46 2.34 -2.21 2.80
N ILE A 47 3.37 -3.05 2.76
CA ILE A 47 3.29 -4.45 3.19
C ILE A 47 3.91 -4.57 4.59
N PRO A 48 3.16 -4.97 5.63
CA PRO A 48 3.69 -5.13 6.98
C PRO A 48 4.83 -6.15 7.03
N ARG A 49 5.90 -5.85 7.78
CA ARG A 49 7.04 -6.76 7.95
C ARG A 49 6.81 -7.82 9.03
N ARG A 50 5.84 -7.61 9.91
CA ARG A 50 5.53 -8.48 11.05
C ARG A 50 4.03 -8.60 11.26
N ASP A 51 3.63 -9.71 11.85
CA ASP A 51 2.27 -9.91 12.34
C ASP A 51 1.94 -8.96 13.50
N GLY A 52 0.64 -8.81 13.80
CA GLY A 52 0.15 -7.97 14.89
C GLY A 52 -0.03 -6.49 14.54
N MET A 53 0.34 -6.05 13.34
CA MET A 53 0.16 -4.66 12.91
C MET A 53 -1.28 -4.31 12.49
N ARG A 54 -2.19 -5.29 12.44
CA ARG A 54 -3.55 -5.11 11.91
C ARG A 54 -4.34 -4.04 12.65
N GLU A 55 -4.26 -3.99 13.98
CA GLU A 55 -4.99 -2.99 14.76
C GLU A 55 -4.43 -1.57 14.57
N GLN A 56 -3.11 -1.45 14.43
CA GLN A 56 -2.48 -0.17 14.09
C GLN A 56 -2.90 0.32 12.70
N ILE A 57 -2.93 -0.56 11.70
CA ILE A 57 -3.38 -0.25 10.33
C ILE A 57 -4.85 0.18 10.33
N LYS A 58 -5.73 -0.53 11.05
CA LYS A 58 -7.15 -0.12 11.19
C LYS A 58 -7.30 1.24 11.85
N LYS A 59 -6.49 1.52 12.88
CA LYS A 59 -6.49 2.82 13.56
C LYS A 59 -6.03 3.93 12.61
N GLU A 60 -4.96 3.72 11.86
CA GLU A 60 -4.45 4.67 10.86
C GLU A 60 -5.51 4.95 9.78
N LYS A 61 -6.17 3.91 9.25
CA LYS A 61 -7.28 4.06 8.30
C LYS A 61 -8.40 4.97 8.83
N ARG A 62 -8.88 4.74 10.06
CA ARG A 62 -9.93 5.57 10.67
C ARG A 62 -9.51 7.03 10.83
N ILE A 63 -8.24 7.28 11.14
CA ILE A 63 -7.69 8.63 11.22
C ILE A 63 -7.70 9.26 9.83
N LEU A 64 -7.20 8.56 8.81
CA LEU A 64 -7.18 9.02 7.42
C LEU A 64 -8.59 9.35 6.89
N GLU A 65 -9.57 8.48 7.11
CA GLU A 65 -10.97 8.69 6.74
C GLU A 65 -11.59 9.93 7.40
N LEU A 66 -11.17 10.26 8.63
CA LEU A 66 -11.60 11.46 9.32
C LEU A 66 -10.92 12.70 8.74
N VAL A 67 -9.59 12.72 8.68
CA VAL A 67 -8.83 13.92 8.30
C VAL A 67 -9.02 14.28 6.83
N LYS A 68 -9.29 13.30 5.94
CA LYS A 68 -9.61 13.53 4.52
C LYS A 68 -10.77 14.51 4.33
N LYS A 69 -11.69 14.59 5.29
CA LYS A 69 -12.86 15.49 5.26
C LYS A 69 -12.55 16.92 5.71
N HIS A 70 -11.41 17.12 6.36
CA HIS A 70 -11.09 18.37 7.08
C HIS A 70 -9.81 19.05 6.59
N LEU A 71 -8.96 18.33 5.83
CA LEU A 71 -7.73 18.88 5.28
C LEU A 71 -7.93 19.36 3.85
N SER A 72 -7.27 20.46 3.49
CA SER A 72 -7.22 20.99 2.13
C SER A 72 -6.13 20.35 1.26
N VAL A 73 -5.41 19.37 1.81
CA VAL A 73 -4.33 18.64 1.14
C VAL A 73 -4.73 17.18 0.99
N GLU A 74 -4.20 16.54 -0.05
CA GLU A 74 -4.42 15.11 -0.29
C GLU A 74 -3.82 14.28 0.85
N VAL A 75 -4.57 13.27 1.28
CA VAL A 75 -4.13 12.24 2.21
C VAL A 75 -4.27 10.87 1.57
N PRO A 76 -3.49 9.87 1.99
CA PRO A 76 -3.63 8.51 1.49
C PRO A 76 -5.07 7.99 1.63
N ASP A 77 -5.58 7.42 0.54
CA ASP A 77 -6.89 6.76 0.48
C ASP A 77 -6.69 5.24 0.48
N TRP A 78 -7.04 4.58 1.59
CA TRP A 78 -6.77 3.16 1.85
C TRP A 78 -8.00 2.27 1.74
#